data_AF-A0A7Y4ZQK4-F1
#
_entry.id   AF-A0A7Y4ZQK4-F1
#
_cell.length_a   1.000
_cell.length_b   1.000
_cell.length_c   1.000
_cell.angle_alpha   90.00
_cell.angle_beta   90.00
_cell.angle_gamma   90.00
#
_symmetry.space_group_name_H-M   'P 1'
#
loop_
_entity.id
_entity.type
_entity.pdbx_description
1 polymer ?
#
loop_
_entity_poly.entity_id
_entity_poly.type
_entity_poly.pdbx_seq_one_letter_code
_entity_poly.pdbx_strand_id
1 'polypeptide(L)'
;MKRAWLLVLAVGCSSSSAAPTSDAGADVEAPLPKLGLSDVSVLLPIPASPDAPGALGPTSAGSRGELLPQAVYDKIPKFGVKPAQGLDYARMRVVAARFDGCFPAPAGCEAQVRLVMQPVTDKGTTLDSALHLFYRLSEAELPEVVKGLRRLRALAPEVKDAPLDVHAALVAQGPEGPYAKGLDELLLRYAGEENLSRMTFFLRAPPVNEEWFFGGFNRVGGVLQTMDIVGVGKTNQRVNLSKTDGYRYELTPAPTLPEDLGVLAGSAQAKAATDAERSAALGAFLRIENPGKYGPDQLSCGGCHMSTFVTAFARTELKMPVDAHPDAFKSTRDLTVRGESATTASSLRAFGWFDARPMIANRVVFESALVVDDFEKRFPAK
;
A
#
# COMPACT_ATOMS: atom_id res chain seq x y z
N MET A 1 -35.51 -46.39 53.33
CA MET A 1 -36.03 -45.01 53.31
C MET A 1 -36.25 -44.61 51.86
N LYS A 2 -37.50 -44.33 51.49
CA LYS A 2 -37.96 -44.00 50.14
C LYS A 2 -37.71 -42.51 49.86
N ARG A 3 -37.18 -42.14 48.69
CA ARG A 3 -37.34 -40.79 48.14
C ARG A 3 -37.83 -40.88 46.71
N ALA A 4 -39.02 -40.33 46.53
CA ALA A 4 -39.82 -40.33 45.33
C ALA A 4 -39.42 -39.14 44.43
N TRP A 5 -39.62 -39.37 43.14
CA TRP A 5 -39.54 -38.41 42.05
C TRP A 5 -40.72 -37.44 42.11
N LEU A 6 -40.49 -36.15 41.81
CA LEU A 6 -41.56 -35.23 41.41
C LEU A 6 -41.21 -34.63 40.05
N LEU A 7 -41.97 -35.05 39.05
CA LEU A 7 -42.01 -34.52 37.70
C LEU A 7 -43.07 -33.40 37.70
N VAL A 8 -42.71 -32.18 37.29
CA VAL A 8 -43.67 -31.08 37.11
C VAL A 8 -44.04 -31.01 35.63
N LEU A 9 -45.28 -31.38 35.33
CA LEU A 9 -45.94 -31.19 34.03
C LEU A 9 -46.60 -29.81 34.02
N ALA A 10 -46.11 -28.91 33.16
CA ALA A 10 -46.78 -27.65 32.85
C ALA A 10 -47.61 -27.84 31.56
N VAL A 11 -48.93 -27.77 31.71
CA VAL A 11 -49.91 -27.71 30.61
C VAL A 11 -50.14 -26.23 30.32
N GLY A 12 -49.68 -25.75 29.16
CA GLY A 12 -49.96 -24.41 28.65
C GLY A 12 -51.01 -24.47 27.55
N CYS A 13 -52.17 -23.85 27.80
CA CYS A 13 -53.26 -23.72 26.83
C CYS A 13 -52.91 -22.73 25.70
N SER A 14 -53.37 -23.11 24.51
CA SER A 14 -53.30 -22.42 23.23
C SER A 14 -54.08 -21.09 23.19
N SER A 15 -53.48 -20.08 22.58
CA SER A 15 -54.19 -18.96 21.94
C SER A 15 -53.53 -18.64 20.59
N SER A 16 -54.13 -19.15 19.51
CA SER A 16 -53.81 -18.80 18.13
C SER A 16 -54.24 -17.35 17.86
N SER A 17 -53.28 -16.43 17.84
CA SER A 17 -53.46 -15.10 17.27
C SER A 17 -52.79 -15.10 15.90
N ALA A 18 -53.61 -15.02 14.84
CA ALA A 18 -53.11 -14.85 13.49
C ALA A 18 -52.48 -13.46 13.36
N ALA A 19 -51.15 -13.42 13.23
CA ALA A 19 -50.42 -12.20 12.95
C ALA A 19 -50.75 -11.72 11.52
N PRO A 20 -50.95 -10.41 11.29
CA PRO A 20 -51.06 -9.87 9.95
C PRO A 20 -49.73 -10.11 9.23
N THR A 21 -49.81 -10.76 8.06
CA THR A 21 -48.72 -10.82 7.09
C THR A 21 -48.40 -9.41 6.63
N SER A 22 -47.38 -8.79 7.24
CA SER A 22 -46.74 -7.62 6.68
C SER A 22 -46.04 -8.06 5.40
N ASP A 23 -46.54 -7.60 4.25
CA ASP A 23 -45.79 -7.61 3.00
C ASP A 23 -44.46 -6.90 3.26
N ALA A 24 -43.41 -7.70 3.45
CA ALA A 24 -42.04 -7.24 3.43
C ALA A 24 -41.73 -6.86 1.99
N GLY A 25 -42.09 -5.64 1.61
CA GLY A 25 -41.55 -4.99 0.43
C GLY A 25 -40.04 -5.13 0.53
N ALA A 26 -39.44 -5.83 -0.43
CA ALA A 26 -37.99 -5.96 -0.51
C ALA A 26 -37.42 -4.52 -0.55
N ASP A 27 -36.75 -4.11 0.52
CA ASP A 27 -36.00 -2.86 0.54
C ASP A 27 -35.03 -2.92 -0.65
N VAL A 28 -35.30 -2.09 -1.65
CA VAL A 28 -34.41 -1.91 -2.78
C VAL A 28 -33.17 -1.22 -2.21
N GLU A 29 -32.14 -1.99 -1.89
CA GLU A 29 -30.86 -1.49 -1.39
C GLU A 29 -30.38 -0.41 -2.38
N ALA A 30 -30.23 0.82 -1.88
CA ALA A 30 -29.85 1.94 -2.73
C ALA A 30 -28.54 1.64 -3.48
N PRO A 31 -28.40 2.07 -4.74
CA PRO A 31 -27.19 1.78 -5.51
C PRO A 31 -25.94 2.27 -4.79
N LEU A 32 -24.95 1.39 -4.65
CA LEU A 32 -23.70 1.72 -3.99
C LEU A 32 -22.84 2.64 -4.89
N PRO A 33 -22.14 3.64 -4.32
CA PRO A 33 -21.38 4.61 -5.09
C PRO A 33 -20.23 3.97 -5.89
N LYS A 34 -19.83 4.64 -6.98
CA LYS A 34 -18.59 4.29 -7.70
C LYS A 34 -17.37 4.60 -6.85
N LEU A 35 -16.29 3.85 -7.10
CA LEU A 35 -15.01 4.03 -6.41
C LEU A 35 -14.12 5.01 -7.20
N GLY A 36 -13.31 5.77 -6.47
CA GLY A 36 -12.21 6.59 -6.99
C GLY A 36 -10.85 6.08 -6.54
N LEU A 37 -9.78 6.79 -6.92
CA LEU A 37 -8.40 6.37 -6.63
C LEU A 37 -8.13 6.23 -5.13
N SER A 38 -8.60 7.19 -4.33
CA SER A 38 -8.42 7.18 -2.87
C SER A 38 -9.23 6.10 -2.16
N ASP A 39 -10.25 5.51 -2.80
CA ASP A 39 -11.02 4.41 -2.21
C ASP A 39 -10.28 3.07 -2.31
N VAL A 40 -9.38 2.91 -3.30
CA VAL A 40 -8.59 1.66 -3.50
C VAL A 40 -7.14 1.79 -3.06
N SER A 41 -6.64 3.01 -2.89
CA SER A 41 -5.36 3.34 -2.26
C SER A 41 -5.58 4.42 -1.21
N VAL A 42 -5.62 4.04 0.06
CA VAL A 42 -5.90 4.94 1.18
C VAL A 42 -4.58 5.38 1.81
N LEU A 43 -4.26 6.68 1.73
CA LEU A 43 -3.20 7.28 2.55
C LEU A 43 -3.83 7.85 3.83
N LEU A 44 -3.47 7.26 4.97
CA LEU A 44 -4.00 7.66 6.27
C LEU A 44 -3.24 8.90 6.79
N PRO A 45 -3.93 9.86 7.44
CA PRO A 45 -3.26 10.89 8.24
C PRO A 45 -2.32 10.25 9.28
N ILE A 46 -1.19 10.90 9.55
CA ILE A 46 -0.27 10.42 10.60
C ILE A 46 -0.97 10.54 11.95
N PRO A 47 -1.02 9.47 12.77
CA PRO A 47 -1.56 9.57 14.12
C PRO A 47 -0.69 10.49 14.99
N ALA A 48 -1.31 11.19 15.94
CA ALA A 48 -0.62 12.17 16.78
C ALA A 48 0.52 11.57 17.64
N SER A 49 0.45 10.27 17.93
CA SER A 49 1.46 9.48 18.59
C SER A 49 1.28 8.00 18.21
N PRO A 50 2.22 7.11 18.55
CA PRO A 50 2.00 5.68 18.42
C PRO A 50 0.72 5.22 19.14
N ASP A 51 0.45 5.71 20.33
CA ASP A 51 -0.68 5.21 21.14
C ASP A 51 -2.02 5.91 20.83
N ALA A 52 -2.09 6.71 19.77
CA ALA A 52 -3.31 7.40 19.39
C ALA A 52 -4.42 6.40 18.99
N PRO A 53 -5.70 6.67 19.35
CA PRO A 53 -6.83 5.87 18.90
C PRO A 53 -6.91 5.77 17.36
N GLY A 54 -7.44 4.65 16.86
CA GLY A 54 -7.62 4.41 15.42
C GLY A 54 -6.33 4.17 14.62
N ALA A 55 -5.19 4.03 15.29
CA ALA A 55 -3.92 3.71 14.65
C ALA A 55 -3.64 2.20 14.73
N LEU A 56 -3.98 1.44 13.68
CA LEU A 56 -3.66 0.01 13.62
C LEU A 56 -2.14 -0.21 13.72
N GLY A 57 -1.73 -1.08 14.64
CA GLY A 57 -0.33 -1.49 14.85
C GLY A 57 -0.10 -2.95 14.48
N PRO A 58 1.14 -3.46 14.63
CA PRO A 58 1.47 -4.85 14.30
C PRO A 58 0.59 -5.88 15.01
N THR A 59 0.28 -5.64 16.29
CA THR A 59 -0.52 -6.53 17.14
C THR A 59 -2.02 -6.28 17.03
N SER A 60 -2.48 -5.34 16.18
CA SER A 60 -3.90 -5.24 15.86
C SER A 60 -4.33 -6.53 15.19
N ALA A 61 -5.45 -7.10 15.63
CA ALA A 61 -5.87 -8.44 15.22
C ALA A 61 -7.36 -8.48 14.91
N GLY A 62 -7.70 -9.22 13.86
CA GLY A 62 -9.07 -9.60 13.55
C GLY A 62 -9.23 -11.10 13.50
N SER A 63 -10.11 -11.60 12.63
CA SER A 63 -10.41 -13.04 12.55
C SER A 63 -9.27 -13.89 12.00
N ARG A 64 -8.22 -13.27 11.43
CA ARG A 64 -7.05 -13.95 10.80
C ARG A 64 -5.76 -13.81 11.61
N GLY A 65 -5.85 -13.38 12.87
CA GLY A 65 -4.71 -13.12 13.74
C GLY A 65 -4.17 -11.68 13.63
N GLU A 66 -2.97 -11.47 14.17
CA GLU A 66 -2.26 -10.18 14.15
C GLU A 66 -1.88 -9.76 12.73
N LEU A 67 -1.87 -8.45 12.44
CA LEU A 67 -1.41 -7.93 11.16
C LEU A 67 0.05 -8.32 10.89
N LEU A 68 0.93 -8.12 11.86
CA LEU A 68 2.34 -8.49 11.74
C LEU A 68 2.83 -9.12 13.04
N PRO A 69 2.90 -10.46 13.12
CA PRO A 69 3.45 -11.12 14.28
C PRO A 69 4.93 -10.77 14.51
N GLN A 70 5.32 -10.61 15.77
CA GLN A 70 6.71 -10.32 16.17
C GLN A 70 7.71 -11.31 15.55
N ALA A 71 7.36 -12.59 15.48
CA ALA A 71 8.23 -13.63 14.91
C ALA A 71 8.52 -13.44 13.41
N VAL A 72 7.61 -12.81 12.67
CA VAL A 72 7.81 -12.42 11.26
C VAL A 72 8.73 -11.19 11.20
N TYR A 73 8.45 -10.19 12.04
CA TYR A 73 9.25 -8.97 12.14
C TYR A 73 10.72 -9.25 12.48
N ASP A 74 10.97 -10.16 13.43
CA ASP A 74 12.32 -10.54 13.88
C ASP A 74 13.17 -11.21 12.80
N LYS A 75 12.60 -11.56 11.63
CA LYS A 75 13.36 -12.04 10.48
C LYS A 75 14.11 -10.95 9.73
N ILE A 76 13.74 -9.68 9.92
CA ILE A 76 14.41 -8.56 9.24
C ILE A 76 15.91 -8.58 9.62
N PRO A 77 16.82 -8.58 8.63
CA PRO A 77 18.26 -8.61 8.92
C PRO A 77 18.69 -7.37 9.71
N LYS A 78 19.64 -7.56 10.62
CA LYS A 78 20.28 -6.45 11.33
C LYS A 78 21.41 -5.89 10.45
N PHE A 79 21.24 -4.71 9.89
CA PHE A 79 22.18 -4.12 8.93
C PHE A 79 23.41 -3.45 9.57
N GLY A 80 23.91 -3.93 10.72
CA GLY A 80 24.91 -3.19 11.52
C GLY A 80 24.39 -1.85 12.08
N VAL A 81 23.14 -1.54 11.78
CA VAL A 81 22.35 -0.41 12.26
C VAL A 81 21.77 -0.78 13.61
N LYS A 82 21.90 0.09 14.63
CA LYS A 82 21.13 -0.06 15.88
C LYS A 82 19.64 0.12 15.53
N PRO A 83 18.78 -0.91 15.69
CA PRO A 83 17.37 -0.85 15.30
C PRO A 83 16.56 0.28 15.95
N ALA A 84 17.04 0.77 17.11
CA ALA A 84 16.38 1.74 17.98
C ALA A 84 16.01 3.09 17.34
N GLN A 85 16.29 3.33 16.05
CA GLN A 85 15.93 4.57 15.35
C GLN A 85 15.21 4.38 14.02
N GLY A 86 15.07 3.15 13.49
CA GLY A 86 14.55 2.94 12.12
C GLY A 86 13.28 2.10 12.05
N LEU A 87 13.20 1.02 12.81
CA LEU A 87 12.00 0.21 12.94
C LEU A 87 11.89 -0.19 14.41
N ASP A 88 11.08 0.51 15.17
CA ASP A 88 10.66 0.04 16.48
C ASP A 88 9.30 -0.60 16.29
N TYR A 89 9.21 -1.92 16.50
CA TYR A 89 8.00 -2.70 16.31
C TYR A 89 6.81 -2.08 17.05
N ALA A 90 7.02 -1.65 18.30
CA ALA A 90 5.95 -1.06 19.12
C ALA A 90 5.41 0.26 18.55
N ARG A 91 6.18 0.94 17.67
CA ARG A 91 5.83 2.24 17.08
C ARG A 91 5.31 2.14 15.65
N MET A 92 5.36 0.96 15.04
CA MET A 92 4.85 0.77 13.69
C MET A 92 3.35 1.00 13.66
N ARG A 93 2.86 1.84 12.75
CA ARG A 93 1.43 2.03 12.49
C ARG A 93 1.14 1.91 11.01
N VAL A 94 -0.03 1.39 10.67
CA VAL A 94 -0.55 1.41 9.31
C VAL A 94 -0.77 2.86 8.91
N VAL A 95 -0.03 3.32 7.91
CA VAL A 95 -0.14 4.68 7.37
C VAL A 95 -0.68 4.70 5.95
N ALA A 96 -0.71 3.54 5.29
CA ALA A 96 -1.37 3.40 4.00
C ALA A 96 -1.93 1.99 3.81
N ALA A 97 -3.01 1.88 3.05
CA ALA A 97 -3.62 0.62 2.64
C ALA A 97 -3.93 0.65 1.14
N ARG A 98 -3.83 -0.50 0.47
CA ARG A 98 -4.22 -0.68 -0.92
C ARG A 98 -4.96 -1.99 -1.11
N PHE A 99 -5.95 -1.99 -2.01
CA PHE A 99 -6.79 -3.13 -2.30
C PHE A 99 -6.62 -3.51 -3.76
N ASP A 100 -5.87 -4.56 -4.05
CA ASP A 100 -5.55 -4.94 -5.42
C ASP A 100 -6.41 -6.11 -5.87
N GLY A 101 -7.16 -5.89 -6.94
CA GLY A 101 -7.89 -6.96 -7.60
C GLY A 101 -7.01 -7.92 -8.38
N CYS A 102 -5.83 -7.46 -8.77
CA CYS A 102 -4.89 -8.23 -9.55
C CYS A 102 -3.44 -7.81 -9.32
N PHE A 103 -2.72 -8.60 -8.54
CA PHE A 103 -1.29 -8.48 -8.37
C PHE A 103 -0.57 -9.57 -9.17
N PRO A 104 0.41 -9.24 -10.00
CA PRO A 104 1.15 -10.25 -10.78
C PRO A 104 1.80 -11.30 -9.88
N ALA A 105 1.56 -12.57 -10.19
CA ALA A 105 2.08 -13.74 -9.48
C ALA A 105 2.45 -14.85 -10.49
N PRO A 106 3.29 -15.85 -10.11
CA PRO A 106 3.69 -16.92 -11.02
C PRO A 106 2.53 -17.72 -11.61
N ALA A 107 1.45 -17.90 -10.83
CA ALA A 107 0.23 -18.60 -11.26
C ALA A 107 -0.81 -17.66 -11.93
N GLY A 108 -0.41 -16.44 -12.28
CA GLY A 108 -1.28 -15.44 -12.90
C GLY A 108 -1.50 -14.24 -11.98
N CYS A 109 -2.73 -14.06 -11.54
CA CYS A 109 -3.20 -12.85 -10.88
C CYS A 109 -3.66 -13.20 -9.46
N GLU A 110 -3.09 -12.57 -8.44
CA GLU A 110 -3.46 -12.78 -7.03
C GLU A 110 -4.12 -11.51 -6.49
N ALA A 111 -5.34 -11.62 -5.97
CA ALA A 111 -5.99 -10.51 -5.29
C ALA A 111 -5.40 -10.37 -3.87
N GLN A 112 -5.24 -9.15 -3.39
CA GLN A 112 -4.59 -8.92 -2.10
C GLN A 112 -4.96 -7.58 -1.46
N VAL A 113 -4.79 -7.50 -0.14
CA VAL A 113 -4.66 -6.25 0.61
C VAL A 113 -3.18 -5.98 0.86
N ARG A 114 -2.72 -4.76 0.58
CA ARG A 114 -1.38 -4.29 0.94
C ARG A 114 -1.47 -3.24 2.02
N LEU A 115 -0.69 -3.40 3.09
CA LEU A 115 -0.54 -2.39 4.13
C LEU A 115 0.88 -1.83 4.12
N VAL A 116 1.02 -0.53 4.31
CA VAL A 116 2.30 0.11 4.59
C VAL A 116 2.31 0.48 6.07
N MET A 117 3.27 -0.06 6.80
CA MET A 117 3.52 0.34 8.19
C MET A 117 4.76 1.22 8.26
N GLN A 118 4.67 2.30 9.04
CA GLN A 118 5.80 3.19 9.35
C GLN A 118 5.92 3.39 10.86
N PRO A 119 7.14 3.60 11.40
CA PRO A 119 7.30 3.99 12.79
C PRO A 119 6.80 5.43 12.95
N VAL A 120 5.84 5.62 13.84
CA VAL A 120 5.33 6.93 14.22
C VAL A 120 6.13 7.46 15.40
N THR A 121 6.44 8.76 15.39
CA THR A 121 7.12 9.43 16.49
C THR A 121 6.13 9.99 17.51
N ASP A 122 6.58 10.29 18.72
CA ASP A 122 5.74 10.90 19.77
C ASP A 122 5.34 12.36 19.43
N LYS A 123 5.82 12.87 18.29
CA LYS A 123 5.50 14.19 17.73
C LYS A 123 4.52 14.11 16.55
N GLY A 124 3.94 12.94 16.27
CA GLY A 124 3.01 12.76 15.14
C GLY A 124 3.68 12.89 13.78
N THR A 125 4.93 12.44 13.66
CA THR A 125 5.65 12.33 12.38
C THR A 125 6.04 10.89 12.13
N THR A 126 6.62 10.59 10.96
CA THR A 126 7.14 9.26 10.65
C THR A 126 8.65 9.26 10.46
N LEU A 127 9.28 8.13 10.78
CA LEU A 127 10.66 7.86 10.38
C LEU A 127 10.70 7.36 8.93
N ASP A 128 11.80 7.57 8.23
CA ASP A 128 11.98 7.13 6.84
C ASP A 128 12.35 5.64 6.72
N SER A 129 11.53 4.77 7.29
CA SER A 129 11.54 3.32 7.06
C SER A 129 10.11 2.77 7.02
N ALA A 130 9.88 1.70 6.26
CA ALA A 130 8.58 1.03 6.17
C ALA A 130 8.71 -0.47 6.06
N LEU A 131 7.59 -1.10 6.40
CA LEU A 131 7.25 -2.44 6.00
C LEU A 131 6.07 -2.39 5.03
N HIS A 132 6.11 -3.17 3.96
CA HIS A 132 4.92 -3.48 3.18
C HIS A 132 4.49 -4.91 3.50
N LEU A 133 3.23 -5.07 3.88
CA LEU A 133 2.62 -6.33 4.24
C LEU A 133 1.58 -6.69 3.18
N PHE A 134 1.60 -7.94 2.72
CA PHE A 134 0.76 -8.40 1.63
C PHE A 134 -0.09 -9.55 2.14
N TYR A 135 -1.41 -9.42 2.03
CA TYR A 135 -2.38 -10.40 2.51
C TYR A 135 -3.20 -10.92 1.35
N ARG A 136 -3.17 -12.23 1.13
CA ARG A 136 -3.92 -12.90 0.05
C ARG A 136 -5.42 -12.78 0.27
N LEU A 137 -6.14 -12.47 -0.80
CA LEU A 137 -7.59 -12.58 -0.87
C LEU A 137 -7.96 -13.79 -1.72
N SER A 138 -8.95 -14.56 -1.28
CA SER A 138 -9.56 -15.58 -2.13
C SER A 138 -10.44 -14.94 -3.22
N GLU A 139 -10.76 -15.69 -4.27
CA GLU A 139 -11.67 -15.23 -5.33
C GLU A 139 -13.06 -14.85 -4.79
N ALA A 140 -13.53 -15.52 -3.74
CA ALA A 140 -14.81 -15.24 -3.10
C ALA A 140 -14.75 -14.00 -2.18
N GLU A 141 -13.58 -13.63 -1.69
CA GLU A 141 -13.40 -12.47 -0.80
C GLU A 141 -13.34 -11.16 -1.57
N LEU A 142 -12.76 -11.15 -2.76
CA LEU A 142 -12.58 -9.92 -3.52
C LEU A 142 -13.89 -9.15 -3.78
N PRO A 143 -15.00 -9.79 -4.22
CA PRO A 143 -16.28 -9.09 -4.37
C PRO A 143 -16.78 -8.46 -3.06
N GLU A 144 -16.55 -9.13 -1.92
CA GLU A 144 -16.94 -8.63 -0.61
C GLU A 144 -16.08 -7.46 -0.15
N VAL A 145 -14.78 -7.48 -0.46
CA VAL A 145 -13.90 -6.32 -0.26
C VAL A 145 -14.40 -5.14 -1.08
N VAL A 146 -14.69 -5.32 -2.37
CA VAL A 146 -15.20 -4.24 -3.24
C VAL A 146 -16.54 -3.69 -2.73
N LYS A 147 -17.44 -4.56 -2.27
CA LYS A 147 -18.69 -4.14 -1.61
C LYS A 147 -18.40 -3.32 -0.34
N GLY A 148 -17.43 -3.75 0.47
CA GLY A 148 -16.94 -3.04 1.64
C GLY A 148 -16.42 -1.65 1.31
N LEU A 149 -15.56 -1.51 0.29
CA LEU A 149 -15.03 -0.22 -0.16
C LEU A 149 -16.14 0.75 -0.60
N ARG A 150 -17.18 0.26 -1.28
CA ARG A 150 -18.29 1.13 -1.68
C ARG A 150 -19.14 1.58 -0.49
N ARG A 151 -19.29 0.72 0.52
CA ARG A 151 -19.93 1.11 1.78
C ARG A 151 -19.11 2.19 2.50
N LEU A 152 -17.78 2.06 2.50
CA LEU A 152 -16.89 3.12 3.02
C LEU A 152 -17.04 4.42 2.23
N ARG A 153 -17.08 4.36 0.89
CA ARG A 153 -17.32 5.55 0.05
C ARG A 153 -18.67 6.22 0.37
N ALA A 154 -19.71 5.46 0.69
CA ALA A 154 -21.00 6.02 1.10
C ALA A 154 -20.92 6.78 2.44
N LEU A 155 -19.95 6.45 3.30
CA LEU A 155 -19.67 7.17 4.55
C LEU A 155 -18.79 8.41 4.35
N ALA A 156 -18.33 8.68 3.11
CA ALA A 156 -17.30 9.66 2.79
C ALA A 156 -17.78 10.73 1.78
N PRO A 157 -18.81 11.54 2.12
CA PRO A 157 -19.30 12.60 1.24
C PRO A 157 -18.23 13.65 0.89
N GLU A 158 -17.15 13.74 1.66
CA GLU A 158 -16.02 14.64 1.45
C GLU A 158 -15.12 14.19 0.30
N VAL A 159 -15.12 12.89 -0.03
CA VAL A 159 -14.30 12.34 -1.10
C VAL A 159 -14.98 12.62 -2.42
N LYS A 160 -14.28 13.37 -3.27
CA LYS A 160 -14.68 13.68 -4.64
C LYS A 160 -13.86 12.85 -5.61
N ASP A 161 -14.29 12.80 -6.87
CA ASP A 161 -13.50 12.23 -7.95
C ASP A 161 -12.33 13.20 -8.24
N ALA A 162 -11.20 12.93 -7.59
CA ALA A 162 -10.03 13.80 -7.53
C ALA A 162 -8.74 12.94 -7.63
N PRO A 163 -7.57 13.56 -7.88
CA PRO A 163 -6.30 12.85 -7.80
C PRO A 163 -6.12 12.15 -6.45
N LEU A 164 -5.32 11.08 -6.45
CA LEU A 164 -4.93 10.39 -5.23
C LEU A 164 -4.19 11.34 -4.27
N ASP A 165 -4.65 11.40 -3.01
CA ASP A 165 -4.09 12.25 -1.96
C ASP A 165 -4.34 11.61 -0.57
N VAL A 166 -3.94 12.29 0.51
CA VAL A 166 -4.36 11.97 1.88
C VAL A 166 -5.88 11.88 1.93
N HIS A 167 -6.41 10.80 2.51
CA HIS A 167 -7.82 10.46 2.37
C HIS A 167 -8.73 11.52 3.03
N ALA A 168 -9.53 12.22 2.23
CA ALA A 168 -10.28 13.40 2.67
C ALA A 168 -11.26 13.10 3.82
N ALA A 169 -11.94 11.94 3.80
CA ALA A 169 -12.83 11.56 4.90
C ALA A 169 -12.07 11.27 6.21
N LEU A 170 -10.84 10.73 6.14
CA LEU A 170 -10.04 10.51 7.35
C LEU A 170 -9.57 11.85 7.94
N VAL A 171 -9.24 12.82 7.09
CA VAL A 171 -8.90 14.18 7.52
C VAL A 171 -10.10 14.89 8.15
N ALA A 172 -11.27 14.78 7.52
CA ALA A 172 -12.47 15.49 7.96
C ALA A 172 -13.14 14.87 9.19
N GLN A 173 -13.23 13.54 9.24
CA GLN A 173 -13.95 12.82 10.30
C GLN A 173 -13.04 12.42 11.47
N GLY A 174 -11.72 12.42 11.26
CA GLY A 174 -10.74 11.99 12.25
C GLY A 174 -10.63 10.46 12.41
N PRO A 175 -9.68 9.99 13.23
CA PRO A 175 -9.37 8.56 13.39
C PRO A 175 -10.48 7.76 14.10
N GLU A 176 -11.41 8.43 14.77
CA GLU A 176 -12.55 7.79 15.42
C GLU A 176 -13.87 7.95 14.64
N GLY A 177 -13.79 8.58 13.46
CA GLY A 177 -14.92 8.83 12.59
C GLY A 177 -15.49 7.55 11.97
N PRO A 178 -16.71 7.61 11.40
CA PRO A 178 -17.37 6.45 10.77
C PRO A 178 -16.52 5.80 9.68
N TYR A 179 -15.87 6.60 8.82
CA TYR A 179 -15.01 6.05 7.77
C TYR A 179 -13.81 5.29 8.34
N ALA A 180 -13.11 5.87 9.33
CA ALA A 180 -11.93 5.25 9.94
C ALA A 180 -12.26 3.91 10.60
N LYS A 181 -13.34 3.86 11.40
CA LYS A 181 -13.80 2.62 12.04
C LYS A 181 -14.19 1.55 11.02
N GLY A 182 -14.91 1.94 9.98
CA GLY A 182 -15.28 1.00 8.91
C GLY A 182 -14.06 0.48 8.14
N LEU A 183 -13.06 1.33 7.90
CA LEU A 183 -11.81 0.92 7.27
C LEU A 183 -11.05 -0.07 8.15
N ASP A 184 -10.91 0.20 9.45
CA ASP A 184 -10.24 -0.70 10.39
C ASP A 184 -10.93 -2.07 10.44
N GLU A 185 -12.27 -2.09 10.52
CA GLU A 185 -13.06 -3.32 10.48
C GLU A 185 -12.86 -4.10 9.17
N LEU A 186 -12.82 -3.40 8.03
CA LEU A 186 -12.58 -4.02 6.73
C LEU A 186 -11.18 -4.63 6.65
N LEU A 187 -10.17 -3.89 7.10
CA LEU A 187 -8.78 -4.36 7.11
C LEU A 187 -8.61 -5.57 8.01
N LEU A 188 -9.06 -5.51 9.27
CA LEU A 188 -8.90 -6.60 10.24
C LEU A 188 -9.72 -7.86 9.87
N ARG A 189 -10.78 -7.72 9.06
CA ARG A 189 -11.52 -8.86 8.52
C ARG A 189 -10.73 -9.66 7.49
N TYR A 190 -9.95 -8.96 6.65
CA TYR A 190 -9.32 -9.53 5.46
C TYR A 190 -7.79 -9.60 5.53
N ALA A 191 -7.17 -9.04 6.56
CA ALA A 191 -5.73 -9.06 6.77
C ALA A 191 -5.39 -9.59 8.16
N GLY A 192 -4.47 -10.56 8.21
CA GLY A 192 -3.88 -11.08 9.42
C GLY A 192 -2.82 -12.14 9.11
N GLU A 193 -2.19 -12.68 10.15
CA GLU A 193 -1.14 -13.68 10.03
C GLU A 193 -1.53 -14.84 9.10
N GLU A 194 -2.74 -15.37 9.21
CA GLU A 194 -3.17 -16.57 8.49
C GLU A 194 -3.05 -16.44 6.97
N ASN A 195 -3.24 -15.24 6.43
CA ASN A 195 -3.16 -14.97 5.00
C ASN A 195 -2.02 -14.02 4.60
N LEU A 196 -1.11 -13.67 5.51
CA LEU A 196 0.11 -12.94 5.21
C LEU A 196 0.99 -13.74 4.23
N SER A 197 1.11 -13.24 3.00
CA SER A 197 1.82 -13.91 1.90
C SER A 197 3.23 -13.39 1.70
N ARG A 198 3.48 -12.13 2.04
CA ARG A 198 4.78 -11.47 1.86
C ARG A 198 4.95 -10.30 2.82
N MET A 199 6.19 -10.05 3.19
CA MET A 199 6.63 -8.81 3.83
C MET A 199 7.86 -8.28 3.10
N THR A 200 7.86 -7.01 2.69
CA THR A 200 9.07 -6.31 2.24
C THR A 200 9.44 -5.22 3.23
N PHE A 201 10.72 -4.91 3.35
CA PHE A 201 11.23 -3.85 4.20
C PHE A 201 12.02 -2.83 3.37
N PHE A 202 11.91 -1.59 3.82
CA PHE A 202 12.62 -0.42 3.35
C PHE A 202 13.18 0.28 4.58
N LEU A 203 14.51 0.29 4.74
CA LEU A 203 15.17 0.78 5.95
C LEU A 203 16.13 1.89 5.59
N ARG A 204 16.02 3.06 6.23
CA ARG A 204 17.06 4.09 6.14
C ARG A 204 18.09 3.92 7.24
N ALA A 205 19.37 4.00 6.88
CA ALA A 205 20.47 3.97 7.82
C ALA A 205 20.48 5.24 8.72
N PRO A 206 20.56 5.09 10.05
CA PRO A 206 20.68 6.22 10.98
C PRO A 206 21.98 7.02 10.82
N PRO A 207 22.02 8.26 11.34
CA PRO A 207 20.89 9.03 11.85
C PRO A 207 20.08 9.72 10.73
N VAL A 208 20.69 9.96 9.58
CA VAL A 208 20.09 10.54 8.35
C VAL A 208 20.94 10.20 7.12
N ASN A 209 21.70 9.12 7.16
CA ASN A 209 22.48 8.74 6.00
C ASN A 209 21.50 8.51 4.84
N GLU A 210 21.83 9.05 3.68
CA GLU A 210 21.05 8.85 2.46
C GLU A 210 21.36 7.45 1.91
N GLU A 211 21.23 6.43 2.76
CA GLU A 211 21.49 5.02 2.49
C GLU A 211 20.25 4.24 2.92
N TRP A 212 19.70 3.46 1.99
CA TRP A 212 18.52 2.64 2.20
C TRP A 212 18.79 1.18 1.88
N PHE A 213 18.22 0.29 2.68
CA PHE A 213 18.27 -1.16 2.50
C PHE A 213 16.87 -1.68 2.18
N PHE A 214 16.79 -2.46 1.11
CA PHE A 214 15.59 -3.10 0.62
C PHE A 214 15.75 -4.61 0.70
N GLY A 215 14.65 -5.30 1.01
CA GLY A 215 14.58 -6.74 1.01
C GLY A 215 13.20 -7.22 1.40
N GLY A 216 13.04 -8.53 1.56
CA GLY A 216 11.75 -9.09 1.94
C GLY A 216 11.72 -10.61 2.01
N PHE A 217 10.57 -11.11 2.39
CA PHE A 217 10.27 -12.51 2.58
C PHE A 217 8.94 -12.87 1.94
N ASN A 218 8.89 -14.00 1.26
CA ASN A 218 7.65 -14.68 0.88
C ASN A 218 7.29 -15.72 1.95
N ARG A 219 6.00 -15.89 2.24
CA ARG A 219 5.48 -17.03 3.01
C ARG A 219 5.04 -18.13 2.06
N VAL A 220 5.81 -19.22 2.04
CA VAL A 220 5.58 -20.39 1.18
C VAL A 220 5.45 -21.61 2.07
N GLY A 221 4.30 -22.29 2.01
CA GLY A 221 4.02 -23.45 2.88
C GLY A 221 4.11 -23.13 4.37
N GLY A 222 3.71 -21.92 4.78
CA GLY A 222 3.80 -21.45 6.16
C GLY A 222 5.18 -20.95 6.60
N VAL A 223 6.23 -21.18 5.79
CA VAL A 223 7.61 -20.81 6.10
C VAL A 223 8.00 -19.52 5.40
N LEU A 224 8.68 -18.61 6.12
CA LEU A 224 9.26 -17.41 5.53
C LEU A 224 10.55 -17.73 4.78
N GLN A 225 10.63 -17.30 3.53
CA GLN A 225 11.78 -17.46 2.65
C GLN A 225 12.18 -16.11 2.09
N THR A 226 13.47 -15.79 2.07
CA THR A 226 13.96 -14.57 1.43
C THR A 226 13.49 -14.50 -0.01
N MET A 227 12.91 -13.36 -0.39
CA MET A 227 12.46 -13.14 -1.74
C MET A 227 13.62 -12.84 -2.69
N ASP A 228 13.44 -13.14 -3.96
CA ASP A 228 14.34 -12.69 -5.02
C ASP A 228 13.98 -11.25 -5.41
N ILE A 229 14.97 -10.36 -5.51
CA ILE A 229 14.78 -9.01 -6.06
C ILE A 229 15.25 -9.05 -7.51
N VAL A 230 14.37 -8.72 -8.45
CA VAL A 230 14.69 -8.81 -9.89
C VAL A 230 15.87 -7.91 -10.25
N GLY A 231 16.80 -8.47 -11.02
CA GLY A 231 18.06 -7.82 -11.38
C GLY A 231 19.11 -7.79 -10.27
N VAL A 232 18.79 -8.29 -9.07
CA VAL A 232 19.68 -8.25 -7.89
C VAL A 232 19.95 -9.65 -7.31
N GLY A 233 18.96 -10.53 -7.25
CA GLY A 233 19.08 -11.85 -6.63
C GLY A 233 18.43 -11.93 -5.24
N LYS A 234 18.66 -13.04 -4.53
CA LYS A 234 18.18 -13.29 -3.14
C LYS A 234 18.97 -12.54 -2.06
N THR A 235 19.51 -11.38 -2.40
CA THR A 235 20.22 -10.50 -1.47
C THR A 235 19.41 -9.23 -1.25
N ASN A 236 19.75 -8.50 -0.20
CA ASN A 236 19.23 -7.15 -0.02
C ASN A 236 19.82 -6.22 -1.09
N GLN A 237 19.04 -5.25 -1.52
CA GLN A 237 19.50 -4.16 -2.37
C GLN A 237 19.74 -2.93 -1.51
N ARG A 238 20.88 -2.28 -1.70
CA ARG A 238 21.18 -0.98 -1.11
C ARG A 238 21.02 0.13 -2.14
N VAL A 239 20.53 1.29 -1.72
CA VAL A 239 20.57 2.54 -2.49
C VAL A 239 21.29 3.59 -1.67
N ASN A 240 22.28 4.26 -2.24
CA ASN A 240 22.94 5.43 -1.66
C ASN A 240 22.63 6.66 -2.49
N LEU A 241 22.21 7.77 -1.88
CA LEU A 241 22.13 9.08 -2.54
C LEU A 241 23.32 9.95 -2.09
N SER A 242 24.20 10.27 -3.02
CA SER A 242 25.28 11.22 -2.77
C SER A 242 24.74 12.65 -2.87
N LYS A 243 25.06 13.49 -1.88
CA LYS A 243 24.74 14.92 -1.88
C LYS A 243 25.71 15.67 -2.79
N THR A 244 25.36 15.78 -4.07
CA THR A 244 26.10 16.53 -5.10
C THR A 244 25.32 17.79 -5.50
N ASP A 245 25.83 18.58 -6.46
CA ASP A 245 25.01 19.58 -7.16
C ASP A 245 23.95 18.87 -8.05
N GLY A 246 22.82 18.53 -7.42
CA GLY A 246 21.77 17.66 -7.94
C GLY A 246 21.65 16.35 -7.15
N TYR A 247 21.57 15.22 -7.83
CA TYR A 247 21.44 13.90 -7.19
C TYR A 247 22.33 12.86 -7.87
N ARG A 248 22.65 11.82 -7.12
CA ARG A 248 23.30 10.61 -7.64
C ARG A 248 22.90 9.43 -6.76
N TYR A 249 22.07 8.56 -7.31
CA TYR A 249 21.72 7.28 -6.71
C TYR A 249 22.71 6.21 -7.14
N GLU A 250 23.22 5.45 -6.18
CA GLU A 250 24.07 4.29 -6.39
C GLU A 250 23.36 3.06 -5.83
N LEU A 251 23.04 2.12 -6.70
CA LEU A 251 22.38 0.87 -6.33
C LEU A 251 23.44 -0.22 -6.15
N THR A 252 23.35 -1.00 -5.08
CA THR A 252 24.27 -2.12 -4.82
C THR A 252 23.49 -3.36 -4.33
N PRO A 253 23.45 -4.46 -5.11
CA PRO A 253 23.87 -4.57 -6.50
C PRO A 253 23.09 -3.62 -7.44
N ALA A 254 23.74 -3.17 -8.50
CA ALA A 254 23.10 -2.40 -9.55
C ALA A 254 22.25 -3.35 -10.42
N PRO A 255 20.95 -3.08 -10.59
CA PRO A 255 20.11 -3.91 -11.43
C PRO A 255 20.43 -3.63 -12.91
N THR A 256 20.57 -4.68 -13.70
CA THR A 256 20.70 -4.60 -15.17
C THR A 256 19.46 -5.12 -15.90
N LEU A 257 18.48 -5.63 -15.15
CA LEU A 257 17.23 -6.17 -15.64
C LEU A 257 16.07 -5.71 -14.74
N PRO A 258 14.86 -5.50 -15.30
CA PRO A 258 14.57 -5.52 -16.74
C PRO A 258 15.09 -4.27 -17.47
N GLU A 259 15.55 -3.27 -16.73
CA GLU A 259 15.93 -1.95 -17.25
C GLU A 259 17.31 -1.51 -16.77
N ASP A 260 18.02 -0.77 -17.62
CA ASP A 260 19.22 -0.03 -17.24
C ASP A 260 18.83 1.39 -16.80
N LEU A 261 19.21 1.74 -15.57
CA LEU A 261 18.86 3.00 -14.93
C LEU A 261 20.01 4.02 -14.93
N GLY A 262 21.21 3.60 -15.36
CA GLY A 262 22.45 4.31 -15.07
C GLY A 262 22.46 5.77 -15.50
N VAL A 263 22.02 6.06 -16.74
CA VAL A 263 22.09 7.42 -17.33
C VAL A 263 21.33 8.46 -16.51
N LEU A 264 20.12 8.15 -16.04
CA LEU A 264 19.30 9.06 -15.25
C LEU A 264 19.37 8.77 -13.75
N ALA A 265 20.23 7.86 -13.28
CA ALA A 265 20.46 7.67 -11.85
C ALA A 265 21.25 8.83 -11.21
N GLY A 266 21.86 9.72 -12.00
CA GLY A 266 22.52 10.92 -11.50
C GLY A 266 22.44 12.13 -12.42
N SER A 267 22.25 13.32 -11.85
CA SER A 267 22.04 14.58 -12.57
C SER A 267 23.21 14.96 -13.47
N ALA A 268 24.46 14.80 -13.01
CA ALA A 268 25.66 15.12 -13.78
C ALA A 268 25.81 14.20 -15.01
N GLN A 269 25.58 12.90 -14.83
CA GLN A 269 25.60 11.92 -15.91
C GLN A 269 24.50 12.21 -16.93
N ALA A 270 23.28 12.48 -16.46
CA ALA A 270 22.14 12.83 -17.32
C ALA A 270 22.40 14.10 -18.15
N LYS A 271 23.07 15.12 -17.57
CA LYS A 271 23.42 16.36 -18.28
C LYS A 271 24.50 16.13 -19.35
N ALA A 272 25.44 15.21 -19.11
CA ALA A 272 26.53 14.88 -20.03
C ALA A 272 26.11 13.90 -21.15
N ALA A 273 25.04 13.13 -20.94
CA ALA A 273 24.54 12.15 -21.90
C ALA A 273 23.93 12.81 -23.15
N THR A 274 23.98 12.08 -24.26
CA THR A 274 23.32 12.45 -25.51
C THR A 274 21.79 12.40 -25.39
N ASP A 275 21.07 13.07 -26.30
CA ASP A 275 19.60 13.02 -26.34
C ASP A 275 19.06 11.60 -26.51
N ALA A 276 19.75 10.77 -27.29
CA ALA A 276 19.37 9.36 -27.49
C ALA A 276 19.51 8.54 -26.20
N GLU A 277 20.63 8.68 -25.49
CA GLU A 277 20.86 7.99 -24.21
C GLU A 277 19.86 8.45 -23.15
N ARG A 278 19.61 9.77 -23.05
CA ARG A 278 18.60 10.31 -22.16
C ARG A 278 17.22 9.74 -22.48
N SER A 279 16.81 9.77 -23.75
CA SER A 279 15.49 9.26 -24.17
C SER A 279 15.32 7.77 -23.87
N ALA A 280 16.35 6.96 -24.10
CA ALA A 280 16.32 5.53 -23.78
C ALA A 280 16.15 5.29 -22.27
N ALA A 281 16.91 6.01 -21.45
CA ALA A 281 16.82 5.92 -20.00
C ALA A 281 15.49 6.48 -19.44
N LEU A 282 14.94 7.54 -20.02
CA LEU A 282 13.59 8.01 -19.68
C LEU A 282 12.55 6.92 -19.99
N GLY A 283 12.67 6.24 -21.14
CA GLY A 283 11.82 5.10 -21.47
C GLY A 283 11.87 3.99 -20.42
N ALA A 284 13.06 3.65 -19.92
CA ALA A 284 13.22 2.68 -18.83
C ALA A 284 12.46 3.10 -17.56
N PHE A 285 12.63 4.33 -17.10
CA PHE A 285 11.91 4.83 -15.91
C PHE A 285 10.39 4.88 -16.12
N LEU A 286 9.92 5.24 -17.32
CA LEU A 286 8.50 5.24 -17.64
C LEU A 286 7.89 3.84 -17.68
N ARG A 287 8.61 2.83 -18.20
CA ARG A 287 8.16 1.43 -18.14
C ARG A 287 8.13 0.90 -16.71
N ILE A 288 9.09 1.30 -15.87
CA ILE A 288 9.08 1.01 -14.42
C ILE A 288 7.85 1.60 -13.74
N GLU A 289 7.45 2.81 -14.08
CA GLU A 289 6.26 3.43 -13.48
C GLU A 289 4.95 2.85 -14.02
N ASN A 290 4.95 2.36 -15.25
CA ASN A 290 3.77 1.87 -15.95
C ASN A 290 3.39 0.44 -15.50
N PRO A 291 2.30 0.26 -14.73
CA PRO A 291 1.87 -1.05 -14.27
C PRO A 291 1.38 -1.99 -15.38
N GLY A 292 1.09 -1.46 -16.58
CA GLY A 292 0.81 -2.27 -17.77
C GLY A 292 2.06 -2.86 -18.44
N LYS A 293 3.26 -2.47 -18.00
CA LYS A 293 4.55 -2.99 -18.49
C LYS A 293 5.20 -3.93 -17.50
N TYR A 294 5.27 -3.52 -16.23
CA TYR A 294 5.85 -4.34 -15.16
C TYR A 294 4.99 -4.34 -13.92
N GLY A 295 4.78 -5.53 -13.34
CA GLY A 295 4.41 -5.70 -11.95
C GLY A 295 5.58 -5.37 -11.01
N PRO A 296 5.32 -5.09 -9.72
CA PRO A 296 6.39 -4.77 -8.77
C PRO A 296 7.35 -5.95 -8.54
N ASP A 297 6.88 -7.19 -8.75
CA ASP A 297 7.70 -8.42 -8.67
C ASP A 297 8.64 -8.61 -9.85
N GLN A 298 8.56 -7.74 -10.86
CA GLN A 298 9.40 -7.76 -12.05
C GLN A 298 10.49 -6.68 -11.99
N LEU A 299 10.61 -5.98 -10.86
CA LEU A 299 11.45 -4.78 -10.74
C LEU A 299 12.46 -4.89 -9.60
N SER A 300 13.54 -4.11 -9.74
CA SER A 300 14.41 -3.82 -8.60
C SER A 300 13.73 -2.83 -7.66
N CYS A 301 13.96 -2.98 -6.36
CA CYS A 301 13.38 -2.09 -5.35
C CYS A 301 13.87 -0.65 -5.54
N GLY A 302 15.18 -0.45 -5.68
CA GLY A 302 15.77 0.88 -5.86
C GLY A 302 15.23 1.59 -7.09
N GLY A 303 15.14 0.89 -8.24
CA GLY A 303 14.63 1.47 -9.47
C GLY A 303 13.16 1.92 -9.36
N CYS A 304 12.32 1.08 -8.76
CA CYS A 304 10.91 1.43 -8.52
C CYS A 304 10.76 2.62 -7.56
N HIS A 305 11.62 2.72 -6.54
CA HIS A 305 11.46 3.73 -5.49
C HIS A 305 12.04 5.10 -5.86
N MET A 306 13.01 5.18 -6.79
CA MET A 306 13.56 6.45 -7.26
C MET A 306 12.86 7.05 -8.48
N SER A 307 12.03 6.25 -9.18
CA SER A 307 11.53 6.59 -10.52
C SER A 307 10.78 7.92 -10.57
N THR A 308 9.94 8.20 -9.57
CA THR A 308 9.09 9.40 -9.59
C THR A 308 9.90 10.67 -9.51
N PHE A 309 10.90 10.71 -8.63
CA PHE A 309 11.81 11.84 -8.56
C PHE A 309 12.65 11.98 -9.84
N VAL A 310 13.19 10.87 -10.36
CA VAL A 310 14.04 10.88 -11.57
C VAL A 310 13.25 11.35 -12.80
N THR A 311 12.04 10.85 -12.99
CA THR A 311 11.14 11.26 -14.09
C THR A 311 10.72 12.72 -13.95
N ALA A 312 10.48 13.20 -12.73
CA ALA A 312 10.19 14.62 -12.48
C ALA A 312 11.39 15.51 -12.82
N PHE A 313 12.60 15.12 -12.42
CA PHE A 313 13.83 15.81 -12.81
C PHE A 313 14.02 15.84 -14.33
N ALA A 314 13.81 14.71 -15.02
CA ALA A 314 13.91 14.65 -16.48
C ALA A 314 12.92 15.61 -17.15
N ARG A 315 11.70 15.73 -16.61
CA ARG A 315 10.68 16.70 -17.06
C ARG A 315 11.12 18.14 -16.83
N THR A 316 11.51 18.50 -15.61
CA THR A 316 11.68 19.89 -15.21
C THR A 316 13.06 20.45 -15.55
N GLU A 317 14.12 19.68 -15.32
CA GLU A 317 15.49 20.14 -15.46
C GLU A 317 16.06 19.85 -16.85
N LEU A 318 15.74 18.68 -17.42
CA LEU A 318 16.22 18.29 -18.76
C LEU A 318 15.21 18.61 -19.88
N LYS A 319 14.02 19.13 -19.54
CA LYS A 319 12.94 19.49 -20.48
C LYS A 319 12.54 18.33 -21.40
N MET A 320 12.62 17.10 -20.91
CA MET A 320 12.29 15.91 -21.69
C MET A 320 10.77 15.72 -21.83
N PRO A 321 10.29 15.14 -22.95
CA PRO A 321 8.86 15.03 -23.25
C PRO A 321 8.21 13.84 -22.53
N VAL A 322 8.17 13.87 -21.19
CA VAL A 322 7.65 12.76 -20.35
C VAL A 322 6.24 12.33 -20.75
N ASP A 323 5.30 13.26 -20.89
CA ASP A 323 3.88 12.93 -21.16
C ASP A 323 3.63 12.46 -22.60
N ALA A 324 4.51 12.83 -23.54
CA ALA A 324 4.40 12.45 -24.95
C ALA A 324 5.21 11.18 -25.28
N HIS A 325 6.01 10.66 -24.35
CA HIS A 325 6.84 9.49 -24.57
C HIS A 325 5.96 8.21 -24.75
N PRO A 326 6.29 7.30 -25.68
CA PRO A 326 5.46 6.13 -25.99
C PRO A 326 5.26 5.15 -24.81
N ASP A 327 6.20 5.12 -23.86
CA ASP A 327 6.11 4.27 -22.66
C ASP A 327 5.33 4.89 -21.50
N ALA A 328 4.96 6.18 -21.60
CA ALA A 328 4.18 6.84 -20.56
C ALA A 328 2.84 6.13 -20.34
N PHE A 329 2.47 5.93 -19.07
CA PHE A 329 1.18 5.37 -18.72
C PHE A 329 0.04 6.34 -19.11
N LYS A 330 -1.07 5.79 -19.59
CA LYS A 330 -2.26 6.56 -19.98
C LYS A 330 -3.51 5.98 -19.33
N SER A 331 -4.38 6.86 -18.86
CA SER A 331 -5.70 6.53 -18.31
C SER A 331 -6.65 7.70 -18.54
N THR A 332 -7.95 7.44 -18.45
CA THR A 332 -8.99 8.48 -18.39
C THR A 332 -9.18 9.07 -17.00
N ARG A 333 -8.58 8.46 -15.96
CA ARG A 333 -8.54 8.96 -14.58
C ARG A 333 -7.57 10.14 -14.46
N ASP A 334 -7.75 10.95 -13.42
CA ASP A 334 -6.79 12.02 -13.10
C ASP A 334 -5.49 11.42 -12.53
N LEU A 335 -4.43 11.49 -13.33
CA LEU A 335 -3.10 10.96 -12.99
C LEU A 335 -2.18 11.98 -12.31
N THR A 336 -2.71 13.14 -11.91
CA THR A 336 -1.92 14.17 -11.23
C THR A 336 -1.32 13.62 -9.94
N VAL A 337 0.00 13.75 -9.80
CA VAL A 337 0.71 13.32 -8.60
C VAL A 337 0.67 14.41 -7.55
N ARG A 338 0.23 14.04 -6.34
CA ARG A 338 0.22 14.88 -5.14
C ARG A 338 1.35 14.45 -4.19
N GLY A 339 1.60 15.26 -3.16
CA GLY A 339 2.71 15.05 -2.24
C GLY A 339 4.07 15.42 -2.84
N GLU A 340 5.15 14.94 -2.22
CA GLU A 340 6.50 15.45 -2.50
C GLU A 340 7.48 14.41 -3.05
N SER A 341 6.99 13.23 -3.46
CA SER A 341 7.83 12.20 -4.09
C SER A 341 8.51 12.68 -5.38
N ALA A 342 7.91 13.64 -6.10
CA ALA A 342 8.47 14.21 -7.31
C ALA A 342 9.56 15.27 -7.06
N THR A 343 9.67 15.78 -5.83
CA THR A 343 10.55 16.92 -5.51
C THR A 343 11.57 16.63 -4.40
N THR A 344 11.43 15.52 -3.68
CA THR A 344 12.29 15.14 -2.56
C THR A 344 13.20 13.97 -2.92
N ALA A 345 14.41 14.24 -3.41
CA ALA A 345 15.40 13.20 -3.74
C ALA A 345 15.75 12.29 -2.54
N SER A 346 15.78 12.87 -1.34
CA SER A 346 16.08 12.15 -0.10
C SER A 346 14.92 11.29 0.41
N SER A 347 13.87 11.11 -0.37
CA SER A 347 12.74 10.25 -0.05
C SER A 347 12.59 9.20 -1.14
N LEU A 348 12.90 7.95 -0.79
CA LEU A 348 12.60 6.79 -1.63
C LEU A 348 11.22 6.22 -1.31
N ARG A 349 10.26 7.03 -0.83
CA ARG A 349 8.93 6.57 -0.45
C ARG A 349 8.00 6.44 -1.65
N ALA A 350 7.42 5.26 -1.82
CA ALA A 350 6.40 5.02 -2.84
C ALA A 350 5.01 5.50 -2.38
N PHE A 351 4.56 5.09 -1.19
CA PHE A 351 3.26 5.50 -0.64
C PHE A 351 3.33 5.58 0.89
N GLY A 352 3.18 6.76 1.46
CA GLY A 352 3.31 6.98 2.89
C GLY A 352 3.77 8.39 3.23
N TRP A 353 4.67 8.51 4.20
CA TRP A 353 5.11 9.79 4.73
C TRP A 353 6.64 9.87 4.84
N PHE A 354 7.19 11.06 4.62
CA PHE A 354 8.56 11.41 4.97
C PHE A 354 8.49 12.60 5.94
N ASP A 355 8.84 12.36 7.20
CA ASP A 355 8.46 13.21 8.33
C ASP A 355 6.94 13.39 8.41
N ALA A 356 6.45 14.60 8.10
CA ALA A 356 5.04 14.98 8.04
C ALA A 356 4.55 15.28 6.62
N ARG A 357 5.37 15.00 5.60
CA ARG A 357 5.08 15.31 4.20
C ARG A 357 4.57 14.05 3.49
N PRO A 358 3.42 14.10 2.79
CA PRO A 358 2.89 12.92 2.11
C PRO A 358 3.74 12.60 0.88
N MET A 359 4.00 11.30 0.68
CA MET A 359 4.81 10.76 -0.41
C MET A 359 3.93 9.82 -1.23
N ILE A 360 3.65 10.19 -2.48
CA ILE A 360 2.84 9.43 -3.41
C ILE A 360 3.59 9.36 -4.75
N ALA A 361 4.09 8.18 -5.09
CA ALA A 361 4.80 7.93 -6.34
C ALA A 361 3.83 7.81 -7.53
N ASN A 362 4.29 8.18 -8.73
CA ASN A 362 3.57 8.03 -10.00
C ASN A 362 2.97 6.64 -10.14
N ARG A 363 3.78 5.61 -9.90
CA ARG A 363 3.37 4.21 -10.01
C ARG A 363 2.17 3.87 -9.13
N VAL A 364 2.07 4.45 -7.93
CA VAL A 364 0.93 4.20 -7.03
C VAL A 364 -0.34 4.81 -7.60
N VAL A 365 -0.26 6.02 -8.15
CA VAL A 365 -1.39 6.67 -8.84
C VAL A 365 -1.83 5.82 -10.03
N PHE A 366 -0.88 5.34 -10.84
CA PHE A 366 -1.15 4.55 -12.05
C PHE A 366 -1.76 3.18 -11.72
N GLU A 367 -1.20 2.48 -10.73
CA GLU A 367 -1.77 1.21 -10.26
C GLU A 367 -3.17 1.43 -9.67
N SER A 368 -3.42 2.53 -8.95
CA SER A 368 -4.75 2.86 -8.42
C SER A 368 -5.75 3.03 -9.56
N ALA A 369 -5.38 3.72 -10.65
CA ALA A 369 -6.24 3.88 -11.81
C ALA A 369 -6.63 2.53 -12.43
N LEU A 370 -5.66 1.63 -12.64
CA LEU A 370 -5.94 0.29 -13.16
C LEU A 370 -6.83 -0.53 -12.24
N VAL A 371 -6.63 -0.44 -10.92
CA VAL A 371 -7.45 -1.16 -9.94
C VAL A 371 -8.90 -0.68 -9.97
N VAL A 372 -9.14 0.63 -10.02
CA VAL A 372 -10.52 1.14 -10.10
C VAL A 372 -11.19 0.70 -11.40
N ASP A 373 -10.50 0.81 -12.54
CA ASP A 373 -11.03 0.38 -13.84
C ASP A 373 -11.36 -1.12 -13.86
N ASP A 374 -10.50 -1.94 -13.26
CA ASP A 374 -10.72 -3.37 -13.10
C ASP A 374 -11.91 -3.70 -12.18
N PHE A 375 -12.04 -3.02 -11.04
CA PHE A 375 -13.18 -3.20 -10.13
C PHE A 375 -14.51 -2.78 -10.77
N GLU A 376 -14.54 -1.68 -11.51
CA GLU A 376 -15.73 -1.24 -12.24
C GLU A 376 -16.14 -2.23 -13.33
N LYS A 377 -15.15 -2.84 -14.02
CA LYS A 377 -15.39 -3.86 -15.04
C LYS A 377 -15.89 -5.17 -14.45
N ARG A 378 -15.25 -5.68 -13.40
CA ARG A 378 -15.56 -7.02 -12.83
C ARG A 378 -16.75 -7.01 -11.89
N PHE A 379 -16.96 -5.89 -11.17
CA PHE A 379 -17.97 -5.76 -10.13
C PHE A 379 -18.75 -4.46 -10.31
N PRO A 380 -19.51 -4.27 -11.40
CA PRO A 380 -20.18 -2.99 -11.67
C PRO A 380 -21.05 -2.56 -10.49
N ALA A 381 -21.10 -1.25 -10.21
CA ALA A 381 -22.05 -0.68 -9.26
C ALA A 381 -23.46 -0.96 -9.80
N LYS A 382 -24.27 -1.65 -9.00
CA LYS A 382 -25.67 -1.95 -9.30
C LYS A 382 -26.57 -0.97 -8.56
#